data_AF-A0A970VXX9-F1
#
_entry.id   AF-A0A970VXX9-F1
#
_cell.length_a   1.000
_cell.length_b   1.000
_cell.length_c   1.000
_cell.angle_alpha   90.00
_cell.angle_beta   90.00
_cell.angle_gamma   90.00
#
_symmetry.space_group_name_H-M   'P 1'
#
loop_
_entity.id
_entity.type
_entity.pdbx_description
1 polymer ?
#
loop_
_entity_poly.entity_id
_entity_poly.type
_entity_poly.pdbx_seq_one_letter_code
_entity_poly.pdbx_strand_id
1 'polypeptide(L)'
;MKAIITVIGKDKVGIIYAVTKILAESNVNIEDISQTILQDYFTMMMLVNLSNMNCDFNQLKERLENLGEEINLSIRIQREEIFN
;
A
#
# COMPACT_ATOMS: atom_id res chain seq x y z
N MET A 1 5.42 13.55 -6.52
CA MET A 1 4.58 13.45 -5.30
C MET A 1 4.81 12.09 -4.67
N LYS A 2 5.03 12.02 -3.35
CA LYS A 2 5.19 10.74 -2.64
C LYS A 2 4.03 10.44 -1.70
N ALA A 3 3.87 9.17 -1.38
CA ALA A 3 2.91 8.70 -0.39
C ALA A 3 3.48 7.54 0.43
N ILE A 4 2.93 7.36 1.62
CA ILE A 4 3.21 6.23 2.48
C ILE A 4 2.00 5.29 2.43
N ILE A 5 2.27 4.00 2.20
CA ILE A 5 1.27 2.93 2.31
C ILE A 5 1.60 2.12 3.55
N THR A 6 0.58 1.87 4.38
CA THR A 6 0.67 1.02 5.56
C THR A 6 -0.30 -0.14 5.41
N VAL A 7 0.19 -1.35 5.64
CA VAL A 7 -0.57 -2.60 5.59
C VAL A 7 -0.44 -3.29 6.93
N ILE A 8 -1.56 -3.67 7.55
CA ILE A 8 -1.60 -4.38 8.84
C ILE A 8 -2.66 -5.46 8.78
N GLY A 9 -2.34 -6.67 9.19
CA GLY A 9 -3.35 -7.71 9.44
C GLY A 9 -2.73 -9.08 9.70
N LYS A 10 -3.53 -10.14 9.67
CA LYS A 10 -3.02 -11.49 9.90
C LYS A 10 -2.17 -11.95 8.72
N ASP A 11 -1.01 -12.54 9.02
CA ASP A 11 -0.10 -13.01 8.00
C ASP A 11 -0.74 -14.10 7.12
N LYS A 12 -0.48 -14.02 5.82
CA LYS A 12 -0.90 -15.01 4.83
C LYS A 12 -0.11 -14.88 3.54
N VAL A 13 -0.08 -15.98 2.79
CA VAL A 13 0.55 -15.99 1.46
C VAL A 13 -0.17 -15.01 0.54
N GLY A 14 0.62 -14.17 -0.14
CA GLY A 14 0.15 -13.31 -1.23
C GLY A 14 -0.10 -11.84 -0.89
N ILE A 15 0.11 -11.39 0.36
CA ILE A 15 -0.10 -9.98 0.75
C ILE A 15 0.73 -9.03 -0.13
N ILE A 16 2.04 -9.28 -0.23
CA ILE A 16 2.97 -8.45 -1.01
C ILE A 16 2.56 -8.44 -2.49
N TYR A 17 2.23 -9.61 -3.06
CA TYR A 17 1.79 -9.70 -4.45
C TYR A 17 0.53 -8.88 -4.70
N ALA A 18 -0.49 -9.01 -3.84
CA ALA A 18 -1.76 -8.33 -4.02
C ALA A 18 -1.61 -6.81 -3.99
N VAL A 19 -0.82 -6.29 -3.05
CA VAL A 19 -0.55 -4.84 -2.93
C VAL A 19 0.29 -4.35 -4.11
N THR A 20 1.42 -5.00 -4.39
CA THR A 20 2.34 -4.55 -5.45
C THR A 20 1.74 -4.69 -6.85
N LYS A 21 0.82 -5.64 -7.07
CA LYS A 21 0.03 -5.75 -8.30
C LYS A 21 -0.79 -4.48 -8.55
N ILE A 22 -1.53 -3.99 -7.55
CA ILE A 22 -2.31 -2.75 -7.67
C ILE A 22 -1.38 -1.57 -7.98
N LEU A 23 -0.23 -1.48 -7.31
CA LEU A 23 0.74 -0.41 -7.55
C LEU A 23 1.30 -0.46 -8.97
N ALA A 24 1.68 -1.63 -9.46
CA ALA A 24 2.20 -1.81 -10.81
C ALA A 24 1.14 -1.48 -11.87
N GLU A 25 -0.10 -1.95 -11.70
CA GLU A 25 -1.22 -1.63 -12.59
C GLU A 25 -1.55 -0.13 -12.59
N SER A 26 -1.35 0.55 -11.45
CA SER A 26 -1.52 1.99 -11.30
C SER A 26 -0.29 2.81 -11.75
N ASN A 27 0.78 2.16 -12.26
CA ASN A 27 2.06 2.78 -12.61
C ASN A 27 2.72 3.58 -11.47
N VAL A 28 2.64 3.04 -10.24
CA VAL A 28 3.22 3.59 -9.02
C VAL A 28 4.56 2.92 -8.73
N ASN A 29 5.62 3.72 -8.57
CA ASN A 29 6.95 3.20 -8.24
C ASN A 29 7.11 3.05 -6.71
N ILE A 30 7.77 1.98 -6.27
CA ILE A 30 8.11 1.75 -4.87
C ILE A 30 9.53 2.27 -4.67
N GLU A 31 9.71 3.28 -3.82
CA GLU A 31 11.03 3.83 -3.50
C GLU A 31 11.65 3.14 -2.29
N ASP A 32 10.84 2.74 -1.32
CA ASP A 32 11.27 1.99 -0.15
C ASP A 32 10.16 1.06 0.33
N ILE A 33 10.55 -0.08 0.91
CA ILE A 33 9.64 -1.07 1.47
C ILE A 33 10.28 -1.69 2.72
N SER A 34 9.52 -1.68 3.81
CA SER A 34 9.87 -2.36 5.05
C SER A 34 8.69 -3.21 5.48
N GLN A 35 8.97 -4.44 5.91
CA GLN A 35 7.95 -5.35 6.44
C GLN A 35 8.50 -6.06 7.68
N THR A 36 7.61 -6.41 8.58
CA THR A 36 7.93 -7.27 9.71
C THR A 36 6.71 -8.07 10.15
N ILE A 37 6.99 -9.11 10.94
CA ILE A 37 5.95 -9.85 11.66
C ILE A 37 5.98 -9.36 13.11
N LEU A 38 4.95 -8.60 13.50
CA LEU A 38 4.76 -8.13 14.86
C LEU A 38 3.79 -9.08 15.57
N GLN A 39 4.35 -10.00 16.36
CA GLN A 39 3.60 -11.13 16.94
C GLN A 39 2.97 -12.00 15.84
N ASP A 40 1.65 -12.03 15.72
CA ASP A 40 0.92 -12.77 14.68
C ASP A 40 0.42 -11.85 13.55
N TYR A 41 0.86 -10.59 13.53
CA TYR A 41 0.43 -9.60 12.55
C TYR A 41 1.53 -9.31 11.55
N PHE A 42 1.21 -9.42 10.28
CA PHE A 42 1.99 -8.86 9.20
C PHE A 42 1.83 -7.35 9.20
N THR A 43 2.95 -6.63 9.23
CA THR A 43 2.99 -5.19 9.06
C THR A 43 3.94 -4.84 7.92
N MET A 44 3.51 -3.95 7.04
CA MET A 44 4.32 -3.48 5.93
C MET A 44 4.10 -1.99 5.72
N MET A 45 5.19 -1.28 5.47
CA MET A 45 5.21 0.14 5.15
C MET A 45 5.96 0.34 3.84
N MET A 46 5.41 1.19 2.97
CA MET A 46 6.00 1.46 1.66
C MET A 46 6.06 2.97 1.43
N LEU A 47 7.21 3.47 1.00
CA LEU A 47 7.32 4.80 0.41
C LEU A 47 7.15 4.64 -1.10
N VAL A 48 6.14 5.32 -1.67
CA VAL A 48 5.83 5.21 -3.09
C VAL A 48 5.87 6.56 -3.79
N ASN A 49 6.28 6.54 -5.05
CA ASN A 49 6.30 7.69 -5.93
C ASN A 49 5.10 7.63 -6.88
N LEU A 50 4.23 8.63 -6.74
CA LEU A 50 2.97 8.75 -7.47
C LEU A 50 3.10 9.59 -8.75
N SER A 51 4.30 10.04 -9.12
CA SER A 51 4.47 11.04 -10.19
C SER A 51 4.09 10.53 -11.58
N ASN A 52 4.12 9.20 -11.79
CA ASN A 52 3.79 8.56 -13.06
C ASN A 52 2.47 7.79 -13.02
N MET A 53 1.68 7.91 -11.94
CA MET A 53 0.47 7.12 -11.78
C MET A 53 -0.52 7.37 -12.91
N ASN A 54 -1.21 6.32 -13.35
CA ASN A 54 -2.18 6.38 -14.44
C ASN A 54 -3.65 6.51 -13.96
N CYS A 55 -3.85 6.70 -12.66
CA CYS A 55 -5.14 6.91 -12.01
C CYS A 55 -5.06 8.12 -11.06
N ASP A 56 -6.18 8.62 -10.56
CA ASP A 56 -6.13 9.63 -9.49
C ASP A 56 -5.84 8.99 -8.11
N PHE A 57 -5.51 9.83 -7.13
CA PHE A 57 -5.16 9.39 -5.79
C PHE A 57 -6.34 8.71 -5.06
N ASN A 58 -7.57 9.18 -5.27
CA ASN A 58 -8.74 8.63 -4.60
C ASN A 58 -9.08 7.24 -5.17
N GLN A 59 -8.93 7.06 -6.48
CA GLN A 59 -9.04 5.75 -7.12
C GLN A 59 -7.99 4.77 -6.60
N LEU A 60 -6.72 5.19 -6.48
CA LEU A 60 -5.67 4.33 -5.91
C LEU A 60 -6.00 3.96 -4.45
N LYS A 61 -6.44 4.94 -3.66
CA LYS A 61 -6.85 4.74 -2.27
C LYS A 61 -7.99 3.74 -2.15
N GLU A 62 -9.06 3.92 -2.93
CA GLU A 62 -10.23 3.03 -2.94
C GLU A 62 -9.84 1.61 -3.36
N ARG A 63 -9.00 1.44 -4.39
CA ARG A 63 -8.50 0.12 -4.81
C ARG A 63 -7.73 -0.59 -3.69
N LEU A 64 -6.89 0.15 -2.95
CA LEU A 64 -6.13 -0.38 -1.83
C LEU A 64 -7.02 -0.70 -0.62
N GLU A 65 -8.00 0.14 -0.31
CA GLU A 65 -8.98 -0.08 0.77
C GLU A 65 -9.86 -1.31 0.47
N ASN A 66 -10.40 -1.41 -0.74
CA ASN A 66 -11.19 -2.56 -1.20
C ASN A 66 -10.38 -3.86 -1.16
N LEU A 67 -9.10 -3.82 -1.57
CA LEU A 67 -8.21 -4.97 -1.41
C LEU A 67 -8.11 -5.35 0.08
N GLY A 68 -7.85 -4.37 0.95
CA GLY A 68 -7.78 -4.59 2.39
C GLY A 68 -9.00 -5.32 2.94
N GLU A 69 -10.21 -4.90 2.55
CA GLU A 69 -11.45 -5.58 2.92
C GLU A 69 -11.52 -7.02 2.38
N GLU A 70 -11.23 -7.23 1.08
CA GLU A 70 -11.23 -8.55 0.44
C GLU A 70 -10.29 -9.53 1.14
N ILE A 71 -9.12 -9.05 1.55
CA ILE A 71 -8.07 -9.88 2.13
C ILE A 71 -7.96 -9.74 3.66
N ASN A 72 -8.95 -9.17 4.35
CA ASN A 72 -8.98 -9.01 5.81
C ASN A 72 -7.71 -8.33 6.37
N LEU A 73 -7.23 -7.29 5.70
CA LEU A 73 -6.13 -6.43 6.11
C LEU A 73 -6.61 -4.97 6.21
N SER A 74 -5.96 -4.17 7.04
CA SER A 74 -6.06 -2.71 6.96
C SER A 74 -4.97 -2.20 6.04
N ILE A 75 -5.37 -1.61 4.91
CA ILE A 75 -4.46 -0.94 3.97
C ILE A 75 -4.82 0.54 3.94
N ARG A 76 -3.83 1.41 4.16
CA ARG A 76 -4.01 2.87 4.16
C ARG A 76 -2.94 3.51 3.28
N ILE A 77 -3.32 4.55 2.56
CA ILE A 77 -2.39 5.41 1.82
C ILE A 77 -2.54 6.85 2.27
N GLN A 78 -1.41 7.53 2.51
CA GLN A 78 -1.35 8.93 2.94
C GLN A 78 -0.31 9.66 2.10
N ARG A 79 -0.62 10.88 1.65
CA ARG A 79 0.37 11.72 0.96
C ARG A 79 1.47 12.11 1.95
N GLU A 80 2.73 12.07 1.50
CA GLU A 80 3.89 12.45 2.32
C GLU A 80 3.76 13.90 2.84
N GLU A 81 3.14 14.78 2.06
CA GLU A 81 2.87 16.19 2.40
C GLU A 81 2.10 16.39 3.70
N ILE A 82 1.36 15.39 4.20
CA ILE A 82 0.63 15.52 5.48
C ILE A 82 1.59 15.55 6.69
N PHE A 83 2.83 15.10 6.49
CA PHE A 83 3.86 15.05 7.53
C PHE A 83 4.84 16.23 7.50
N ASN A 84 4.69 17.15 6.54
CA ASN A 84 5.49 18.38 6.37
C ASN A 84 4.62 19.63 6.55
#